data_AF-A0A388Q793-F1
#
_entry.id   AF-A0A388Q793-F1
#
_cell.length_a   1.000
_cell.length_b   1.000
_cell.length_c   1.000
_cell.angle_alpha   90.00
_cell.angle_beta   90.00
_cell.angle_gamma   90.00
#
_symmetry.space_group_name_H-M   'P 1'
#
loop_
_entity.id
_entity.type
_entity.pdbx_description
1 polymer ?
#
loop_
_entity_poly.entity_id
_entity_poly.type
_entity_poly.pdbx_seq_one_letter_code
_entity_poly.pdbx_strand_id
1 'polypeptide(L)'
;MTKKILFSLLSCSLFASAAIKAQQYNGYTLYSTQNATTAILMDTNQVTFKTWSGLSAATGYSSFLMPGGALVRAAKGGTTPSGAPGGPICGKVQKHDYTGTMTWDFTYAGTDYITHHDICPMPNGNVLLIAYEKKAATDVTAAGGSSSITMWPDKIVEVQPTGATTGTVVWEWHAWDHLMQSVDPAKPNYVAAANMIDHPESLNINYKQTSDWLHMNGVDYNPILDQIAWSRII
;
A
#
# COMPACT_ATOMS: atom_id res chain seq x y z
N MET A 1 -20.18 63.96 36.00
CA MET A 1 -19.36 64.56 34.92
C MET A 1 -17.99 63.93 35.07
N THR A 2 -17.50 63.01 34.22
CA THR A 2 -16.95 63.13 32.86
C THR A 2 -16.78 61.67 32.35
N LYS A 3 -17.50 61.13 31.36
CA LYS A 3 -17.35 61.19 29.89
C LYS A 3 -15.91 61.07 29.33
N LYS A 4 -15.75 60.05 28.45
CA LYS A 4 -14.83 59.89 27.29
C LYS A 4 -13.50 59.16 27.56
N ILE A 5 -12.95 58.31 26.70
CA ILE A 5 -13.30 57.79 25.36
C ILE A 5 -12.47 56.50 25.16
N LEU A 6 -13.09 55.53 24.50
CA LEU A 6 -12.52 54.31 23.93
C LEU A 6 -11.26 54.62 23.08
N PHE A 7 -10.08 54.16 23.48
CA PHE A 7 -8.92 54.13 22.57
C PHE A 7 -8.89 52.77 21.86
N SER A 8 -9.52 52.74 20.69
CA SER A 8 -9.36 51.69 19.69
C SER A 8 -7.93 51.76 19.13
N LEU A 9 -7.10 50.78 19.48
CA LEU A 9 -5.85 50.52 18.75
C LEU A 9 -6.21 49.69 17.52
N LEU A 10 -6.61 50.40 16.46
CA LEU A 10 -6.76 49.85 15.12
C LEU A 10 -5.36 49.72 14.49
N SER A 11 -4.58 48.73 14.93
CA SER A 11 -3.43 48.27 14.15
C SER A 11 -3.97 47.47 12.97
N CYS A 12 -4.34 48.17 11.89
CA CYS A 12 -4.56 47.59 10.58
C CYS A 12 -3.22 46.99 10.09
N SER A 13 -2.95 45.76 10.50
CA SER A 13 -1.99 44.90 9.82
C SER A 13 -2.52 44.62 8.41
N LEU A 14 -2.07 45.43 7.44
CA LEU A 14 -2.04 45.02 6.03
C LEU A 14 -1.11 43.81 5.93
N PHE A 15 -1.62 42.63 6.24
CA PHE A 15 -1.12 41.43 5.60
C PHE A 15 -1.63 41.49 4.17
N ALA A 16 -0.82 42.07 3.28
CA ALA A 16 -0.92 41.71 1.87
C ALA A 16 -0.72 40.19 1.84
N SER A 17 -1.82 39.46 1.73
CA SER A 17 -1.82 38.04 1.44
C SER A 17 -1.24 37.91 0.03
N ALA A 18 0.08 37.91 -0.07
CA ALA A 18 0.73 37.27 -1.19
C ALA A 18 0.12 35.87 -1.23
N ALA A 19 -0.73 35.62 -2.23
CA ALA A 19 -1.33 34.31 -2.41
C ALA A 19 -0.16 33.35 -2.56
N ILE A 20 0.15 32.60 -1.49
CA ILE A 20 1.14 31.54 -1.53
C ILE A 20 0.52 30.49 -2.44
N LYS A 21 0.83 30.56 -3.73
CA LYS A 21 0.44 29.54 -4.68
C LYS A 21 1.43 28.40 -4.51
N ALA A 22 0.92 27.23 -4.13
CA ALA A 22 1.70 26.01 -4.23
C ALA A 22 2.15 25.79 -5.69
N GLN A 23 3.28 25.13 -5.87
CA GLN A 23 3.74 24.73 -7.20
C GLN A 23 2.66 23.87 -7.87
N GLN A 24 2.23 24.28 -9.05
CA GLN A 24 1.27 23.55 -9.87
C GLN A 24 2.04 22.59 -10.78
N TYR A 25 1.88 21.29 -10.54
CA TYR A 25 2.37 20.28 -11.48
C TYR A 25 1.45 20.22 -12.69
N ASN A 26 2.01 20.17 -13.89
CA ASN A 26 1.23 20.02 -15.12
C ASN A 26 0.55 18.65 -15.17
N GLY A 27 -0.63 18.59 -15.81
CA GLY A 27 -1.33 17.33 -16.07
C GLY A 27 -2.57 17.15 -15.19
N TYR A 28 -2.79 15.92 -14.75
CA TYR A 28 -3.97 15.54 -13.98
C TYR A 28 -3.58 14.75 -12.73
N THR A 29 -4.38 14.88 -11.68
CA THR A 29 -4.26 14.09 -10.46
C THR A 29 -5.39 13.07 -10.41
N LEU A 30 -5.04 11.79 -10.39
CA LEU A 30 -5.98 10.72 -10.09
C LEU A 30 -6.02 10.51 -8.57
N TYR A 31 -7.22 10.45 -7.99
CA TYR A 31 -7.38 10.07 -6.60
C TYR A 31 -8.68 9.29 -6.38
N SER A 32 -8.70 8.52 -5.29
CA SER A 32 -9.90 7.87 -4.78
C SER A 32 -10.02 8.21 -3.30
N THR A 33 -11.14 8.79 -2.90
CA THR A 33 -11.42 9.06 -1.49
C THR A 33 -11.52 7.74 -0.74
N GLN A 34 -10.93 7.67 0.46
CA GLN A 34 -11.00 6.49 1.32
C GLN A 34 -12.45 6.01 1.47
N ASN A 35 -12.67 4.69 1.38
CA ASN A 35 -13.98 4.04 1.43
C ASN A 35 -14.97 4.40 0.30
N ALA A 36 -14.59 5.24 -0.67
CA ALA A 36 -15.46 5.57 -1.78
C ALA A 36 -15.43 4.52 -2.90
N THR A 37 -16.55 4.42 -3.61
CA THR A 37 -16.74 3.63 -4.84
C THR A 37 -16.54 4.49 -6.10
N THR A 38 -15.65 5.48 -6.00
CA THR A 38 -15.33 6.40 -7.09
C THR A 38 -13.82 6.61 -7.24
N ALA A 39 -13.41 6.97 -8.44
CA ALA A 39 -12.09 7.53 -8.73
C ALA A 39 -12.27 8.80 -9.54
N ILE A 40 -11.48 9.83 -9.24
CA ILE A 40 -11.62 11.17 -9.81
C ILE A 40 -10.29 11.57 -10.45
N LEU A 41 -10.35 11.97 -11.71
CA LEU A 41 -9.27 12.63 -12.41
C LEU A 41 -9.56 14.13 -12.38
N MET A 42 -8.69 14.88 -11.71
CA MET A 42 -8.82 16.31 -11.50
C MET A 42 -7.72 17.04 -12.27
N ASP A 43 -8.06 18.15 -12.91
CA ASP A 43 -7.08 19.01 -13.55
C ASP A 43 -6.37 19.93 -12.53
N THR A 44 -5.40 20.68 -13.02
CA THR A 44 -4.62 21.58 -12.17
C THR A 44 -5.37 22.79 -11.62
N ASN A 45 -6.58 23.08 -12.14
CA ASN A 45 -7.48 24.13 -11.66
C ASN A 45 -8.50 23.59 -10.65
N GLN A 46 -8.31 22.36 -10.17
CA GLN A 46 -9.22 21.64 -9.27
C GLN A 46 -10.58 21.33 -9.90
N VAL A 47 -10.68 21.38 -11.23
CA VAL A 47 -11.88 20.98 -11.96
C VAL A 47 -11.83 19.47 -12.16
N THR A 48 -12.94 18.81 -11.82
CA THR A 48 -13.08 17.38 -12.13
C THR A 48 -13.14 17.21 -13.65
N PHE A 49 -12.12 16.58 -14.20
CA PHE A 49 -12.05 16.25 -15.62
C PHE A 49 -12.84 14.97 -15.94
N LYS A 50 -12.72 13.97 -15.06
CA LYS A 50 -13.46 12.70 -15.20
C LYS A 50 -13.72 12.07 -13.84
N THR A 51 -14.87 11.40 -13.75
CA THR A 51 -15.20 10.51 -12.63
C THR A 51 -15.46 9.10 -13.16
N TRP A 52 -14.80 8.11 -12.58
CA TRP A 52 -15.27 6.73 -12.61
C TRP A 52 -16.21 6.55 -11.42
N SER A 53 -17.50 6.35 -11.71
CA SER A 53 -18.56 6.18 -10.72
C SER A 53 -19.13 4.76 -10.76
N GLY A 54 -19.90 4.39 -9.72
CA GLY A 54 -20.56 3.08 -9.68
C GLY A 54 -19.59 1.89 -9.59
N LEU A 55 -18.37 2.11 -9.08
CA LEU A 55 -17.41 1.04 -8.90
C LEU A 55 -17.95 0.03 -7.87
N SER A 56 -17.82 -1.27 -8.16
CA SER A 56 -18.47 -2.33 -7.37
C SER A 56 -17.92 -2.51 -5.95
N ALA A 57 -16.79 -1.87 -5.64
CA ALA A 57 -16.15 -1.95 -4.33
C ALA A 57 -15.46 -0.64 -3.94
N ALA A 58 -15.40 -0.40 -2.63
CA ALA A 58 -14.66 0.71 -2.05
C ALA A 58 -13.16 0.60 -2.35
N THR A 59 -12.46 1.74 -2.47
CA THR A 59 -11.03 1.75 -2.78
C THR A 59 -10.19 1.06 -1.70
N GLY A 60 -9.16 0.35 -2.18
CA GLY A 60 -8.08 -0.24 -1.42
C GLY A 60 -6.86 0.68 -1.35
N TYR A 61 -7.02 2.01 -1.45
CA TYR A 61 -5.98 3.03 -1.28
C TYR A 61 -5.03 3.24 -2.45
N SER A 62 -4.99 2.33 -3.43
CA SER A 62 -4.17 2.50 -4.63
C SER A 62 -4.98 2.51 -5.93
N SER A 63 -4.65 3.46 -6.80
CA SER A 63 -5.30 3.71 -8.10
C SER A 63 -4.28 4.22 -9.11
N PHE A 64 -4.25 3.59 -10.30
CA PHE A 64 -3.36 3.90 -11.40
C PHE A 64 -4.15 4.26 -12.66
N LEU A 65 -3.73 5.33 -13.33
CA LEU A 65 -4.18 5.67 -14.67
C LEU A 65 -3.18 5.10 -15.68
N MET A 66 -3.59 4.11 -16.44
CA MET A 66 -2.75 3.48 -17.46
C MET A 66 -2.74 4.30 -18.76
N PRO A 67 -1.70 4.14 -19.60
CA PRO A 67 -1.77 4.58 -20.99
C PRO A 67 -3.06 4.08 -21.66
N GLY A 68 -3.74 4.97 -22.40
CA GLY A 68 -5.07 4.71 -22.97
C GLY A 68 -6.24 4.99 -22.00
N GLY A 69 -5.96 5.36 -20.76
CA GLY A 69 -6.97 5.87 -19.81
C GLY A 69 -7.72 4.80 -19.03
N ALA A 70 -7.24 3.54 -19.04
CA ALA A 70 -7.78 2.51 -18.16
C ALA A 70 -7.41 2.79 -16.70
N LEU A 71 -8.32 2.50 -15.78
CA LEU A 71 -8.11 2.57 -14.34
C LEU A 71 -7.75 1.18 -13.82
N VAL A 72 -6.61 1.04 -13.14
CA VAL A 72 -6.30 -0.16 -12.34
C VAL A 72 -6.28 0.26 -10.89
N ARG A 73 -6.97 -0.49 -10.02
CA ARG A 73 -7.11 -0.09 -8.62
C ARG A 73 -7.12 -1.28 -7.69
N ALA A 74 -6.56 -1.09 -6.50
CA ALA A 74 -6.85 -1.94 -5.37
C ALA A 74 -8.27 -1.62 -4.87
N ALA A 75 -9.02 -2.63 -4.46
CA ALA A 75 -10.37 -2.45 -3.94
C ALA A 75 -10.66 -3.45 -2.83
N LYS A 76 -11.68 -3.13 -2.01
CA LYS A 76 -12.16 -4.00 -0.94
C LYS A 76 -12.83 -5.26 -1.50
N GLY A 77 -12.45 -6.43 -1.00
CA GLY A 77 -12.98 -7.70 -1.47
C GLY A 77 -12.49 -8.89 -0.65
N GLY A 78 -13.10 -10.04 -0.90
CA GLY A 78 -12.80 -11.27 -0.15
C GLY A 78 -13.19 -11.17 1.33
N THR A 79 -12.89 -12.24 2.06
CA THR A 79 -13.08 -12.30 3.51
C THR A 79 -11.75 -11.99 4.17
N THR A 80 -11.69 -10.96 5.02
CA THR A 80 -10.49 -10.68 5.82
C THR A 80 -10.22 -11.85 6.76
N PRO A 81 -9.01 -12.45 6.72
CA PRO A 81 -8.62 -13.46 7.68
C PRO A 81 -8.78 -13.03 9.13
N SER A 82 -9.15 -13.97 10.00
CA SER A 82 -9.19 -13.70 11.44
C SER A 82 -7.80 -13.36 11.98
N GLY A 83 -7.69 -12.21 12.65
CA GLY A 83 -6.45 -11.73 13.24
C GLY A 83 -5.50 -11.04 12.27
N ALA A 84 -5.86 -10.86 10.99
CA ALA A 84 -5.09 -10.01 10.07
C ALA A 84 -4.95 -8.59 10.64
N PRO A 85 -3.82 -7.92 10.41
CA PRO A 85 -3.64 -6.54 10.84
C PRO A 85 -4.77 -5.65 10.33
N GLY A 86 -5.13 -4.64 11.12
CA GLY A 86 -6.06 -3.60 10.68
C GLY A 86 -5.46 -2.69 9.61
N GLY A 87 -6.19 -1.64 9.24
CA GLY A 87 -5.72 -0.65 8.26
C GLY A 87 -6.21 -0.93 6.83
N PRO A 88 -5.45 -0.51 5.80
CA PRO A 88 -5.82 -0.59 4.38
C PRO A 88 -5.98 -2.00 3.80
N ILE A 89 -7.02 -2.74 4.20
CA ILE A 89 -7.35 -4.02 3.56
C ILE A 89 -7.97 -3.81 2.18
N CYS A 90 -7.40 -4.51 1.20
CA CYS A 90 -7.87 -4.53 -0.19
C CYS A 90 -8.59 -5.86 -0.42
N GLY A 91 -7.86 -6.95 -0.65
CA GLY A 91 -8.40 -8.26 -0.97
C GLY A 91 -8.81 -8.45 -2.43
N LYS A 92 -8.84 -7.41 -3.27
CA LYS A 92 -8.98 -7.56 -4.73
C LYS A 92 -8.32 -6.45 -5.55
N VAL A 93 -8.17 -6.70 -6.84
CA VAL A 93 -7.76 -5.74 -7.87
C VAL A 93 -8.82 -5.65 -8.96
N GLN A 94 -9.06 -4.43 -9.43
CA GLN A 94 -10.00 -4.15 -10.49
C GLN A 94 -9.32 -3.39 -11.64
N LYS A 95 -9.67 -3.75 -12.89
CA LYS A 95 -9.37 -2.97 -14.09
C LYS A 95 -10.68 -2.49 -14.69
N HIS A 96 -10.73 -1.20 -15.02
CA HIS A 96 -11.82 -0.58 -15.75
C HIS A 96 -11.27 0.09 -16.99
N ASP A 97 -11.98 -0.01 -18.10
CA ASP A 97 -11.63 0.79 -19.28
C ASP A 97 -11.89 2.30 -19.05
N TYR A 98 -11.57 3.11 -20.05
CA TYR A 98 -11.79 4.55 -19.97
C TYR A 98 -13.27 4.92 -19.80
N THR A 99 -14.22 4.12 -20.31
CA THR A 99 -15.66 4.39 -20.14
C THR A 99 -16.14 4.09 -18.73
N GLY A 100 -15.43 3.21 -18.00
CA GLY A 100 -15.75 2.74 -16.67
C GLY A 100 -16.24 1.30 -16.61
N THR A 101 -16.33 0.63 -17.76
CA THR A 101 -16.68 -0.79 -17.84
C THR A 101 -15.60 -1.64 -17.16
N MET A 102 -16.01 -2.51 -16.25
CA MET A 102 -15.11 -3.46 -15.59
C MET A 102 -14.59 -4.48 -16.62
N THR A 103 -13.28 -4.61 -16.73
CA THR A 103 -12.61 -5.59 -17.61
C THR A 103 -11.90 -6.68 -16.82
N TRP A 104 -11.61 -6.46 -15.53
CA TRP A 104 -11.04 -7.45 -14.63
C TRP A 104 -11.46 -7.17 -13.18
N ASP A 105 -11.92 -8.19 -12.44
CA ASP A 105 -12.17 -8.14 -10.99
C ASP A 105 -11.61 -9.42 -10.35
N PHE A 106 -10.39 -9.33 -9.82
CA PHE A 106 -9.67 -10.48 -9.27
C PHE A 106 -9.51 -10.37 -7.77
N THR A 107 -9.99 -11.38 -7.04
CA THR A 107 -9.87 -11.45 -5.57
C THR A 107 -8.63 -12.24 -5.19
N TYR A 108 -7.80 -11.67 -4.31
CA TYR A 108 -6.64 -12.32 -3.69
C TYR A 108 -6.74 -12.19 -2.17
N ALA A 109 -7.48 -13.13 -1.60
CA ALA A 109 -7.71 -13.27 -0.16
C ALA A 109 -8.01 -14.74 0.15
N GLY A 110 -7.49 -15.25 1.26
CA GLY A 110 -7.67 -16.62 1.73
C GLY A 110 -7.83 -16.70 3.23
N THR A 111 -7.57 -17.87 3.82
CA THR A 111 -7.60 -18.08 5.27
C THR A 111 -6.41 -17.44 5.98
N ASP A 112 -5.28 -17.33 5.28
CA ASP A 112 -3.97 -17.00 5.84
C ASP A 112 -3.24 -15.92 5.02
N TYR A 113 -3.94 -15.25 4.10
CA TYR A 113 -3.37 -14.15 3.33
C TYR A 113 -4.46 -13.19 2.83
N ILE A 114 -4.09 -11.92 2.62
CA ILE A 114 -4.96 -10.91 2.00
C ILE A 114 -4.14 -9.73 1.48
N THR A 115 -4.52 -9.15 0.33
CA THR A 115 -3.86 -7.93 -0.16
C THR A 115 -4.20 -6.70 0.68
N HIS A 116 -3.23 -5.79 0.79
CA HIS A 116 -3.35 -4.53 1.52
C HIS A 116 -2.52 -3.43 0.84
N HIS A 117 -2.86 -2.17 1.11
CA HIS A 117 -2.24 -0.96 0.58
C HIS A 117 -2.15 -0.81 -0.94
N ASP A 118 -1.15 -1.43 -1.57
CA ASP A 118 -0.66 -1.01 -2.87
C ASP A 118 -0.55 -2.16 -3.88
N ILE A 119 -0.57 -1.76 -5.14
CA ILE A 119 -0.40 -2.63 -6.30
C ILE A 119 0.53 -1.93 -7.29
N CYS A 120 1.13 -2.66 -8.21
CA CYS A 120 1.86 -2.05 -9.33
C CYS A 120 1.49 -2.77 -10.64
N PRO A 121 0.68 -2.14 -11.52
CA PRO A 121 0.43 -2.66 -12.86
C PRO A 121 1.71 -2.62 -13.70
N MET A 122 2.12 -3.76 -14.23
CA MET A 122 3.40 -3.92 -14.95
C MET A 122 3.23 -3.79 -16.48
N PRO A 123 4.31 -3.47 -17.22
CA PRO A 123 4.27 -3.36 -18.68
C PRO A 123 3.87 -4.65 -19.42
N ASN A 124 4.10 -5.82 -18.81
CA ASN A 124 3.69 -7.12 -19.35
C ASN A 124 2.18 -7.40 -19.19
N GLY A 125 1.43 -6.51 -18.53
CA GLY A 125 -0.01 -6.65 -18.25
C GLY A 125 -0.33 -7.33 -16.92
N ASN A 126 0.67 -7.88 -16.23
CA ASN A 126 0.54 -8.43 -14.88
C ASN A 126 0.41 -7.30 -13.86
N VAL A 127 0.13 -7.67 -12.62
CA VAL A 127 0.05 -6.72 -11.50
C VAL A 127 0.77 -7.30 -10.30
N LEU A 128 1.71 -6.55 -9.72
CA LEU A 128 2.28 -6.85 -8.41
C LEU A 128 1.29 -6.46 -7.33
N LEU A 129 1.10 -7.32 -6.34
CA LEU A 129 0.24 -7.08 -5.19
C LEU A 129 1.05 -7.24 -3.91
N ILE A 130 0.93 -6.30 -2.99
CA ILE A 130 1.38 -6.51 -1.61
C ILE A 130 0.30 -7.31 -0.87
N ALA A 131 0.71 -8.34 -0.15
CA ALA A 131 -0.18 -9.15 0.68
C ALA A 131 0.44 -9.49 2.02
N TYR A 132 -0.39 -9.46 3.06
CA TYR A 132 -0.05 -10.12 4.31
C TYR A 132 -0.07 -11.63 4.10
N GLU A 133 0.82 -12.35 4.79
CA GLU A 133 0.76 -13.80 4.96
C GLU A 133 0.84 -14.16 6.46
N LYS A 134 0.03 -15.10 6.93
CA LYS A 134 -0.02 -15.48 8.35
C LYS A 134 1.09 -16.45 8.69
N LYS A 135 1.74 -16.23 9.84
CA LYS A 135 2.67 -17.17 10.48
C LYS A 135 2.22 -17.43 11.91
N ALA A 136 2.10 -18.69 12.29
CA ALA A 136 1.67 -19.05 13.63
C ALA A 136 2.77 -18.72 14.66
N ALA A 137 2.39 -18.56 15.92
CA ALA A 137 3.33 -18.28 17.01
C ALA A 137 4.43 -19.34 17.15
N THR A 138 4.10 -20.59 16.83
CA THR A 138 5.05 -21.70 16.77
C THR A 138 6.09 -21.51 15.67
N ASP A 139 5.68 -21.04 14.49
CA ASP A 139 6.58 -20.79 13.36
C ASP A 139 7.52 -19.63 13.65
N VAL A 140 6.98 -18.55 14.24
CA VAL A 140 7.76 -17.39 14.70
C VAL A 140 8.83 -17.80 15.70
N THR A 141 8.45 -18.60 16.70
CA THR A 141 9.40 -19.09 17.71
C THR A 141 10.44 -20.03 17.08
N ALA A 142 10.04 -20.89 16.16
CA ALA A 142 10.93 -21.81 15.45
C ALA A 142 11.93 -21.07 14.55
N ALA A 143 11.54 -19.95 13.93
CA ALA A 143 12.39 -19.08 13.13
C ALA A 143 13.33 -18.17 13.98
N GLY A 144 13.36 -18.34 15.31
CA GLY A 144 14.20 -17.54 16.20
C GLY A 144 13.61 -16.19 16.62
N GLY A 145 12.30 -16.03 16.48
CA GLY A 145 11.54 -14.94 17.09
C GLY A 145 11.59 -14.99 18.62
N SER A 146 11.78 -13.83 19.23
CA SER A 146 11.90 -13.65 20.68
C SER A 146 10.56 -13.71 21.42
N SER A 147 9.46 -13.41 20.71
CA SER A 147 8.09 -13.43 21.23
C SER A 147 7.24 -14.47 20.49
N SER A 148 6.52 -15.29 21.26
CA SER A 148 5.57 -16.26 20.74
C SER A 148 4.24 -15.59 20.38
N ILE A 149 4.19 -14.94 19.20
CA ILE A 149 3.01 -14.22 18.68
C ILE A 149 2.62 -14.72 17.29
N THR A 150 1.33 -14.62 16.93
CA THR A 150 0.96 -14.70 15.50
C THR A 150 1.50 -13.45 14.81
N MET A 151 2.13 -13.64 13.65
CA MET A 151 2.72 -12.57 12.87
C MET A 151 2.19 -12.59 11.45
N TRP A 152 2.12 -11.41 10.84
CA TRP A 152 1.73 -11.20 9.46
C TRP A 152 2.86 -10.47 8.72
N PRO A 153 3.94 -11.16 8.36
CA PRO A 153 4.91 -10.63 7.41
C PRO A 153 4.25 -10.36 6.05
N ASP A 154 4.91 -9.51 5.28
CA ASP A 154 4.49 -9.16 3.93
C ASP A 154 5.12 -10.07 2.89
N LYS A 155 4.36 -10.33 1.83
CA LYS A 155 4.82 -10.93 0.58
C LYS A 155 4.35 -10.09 -0.61
N ILE A 156 5.06 -10.22 -1.72
CA ILE A 156 4.71 -9.61 -3.00
C ILE A 156 4.37 -10.74 -3.96
N VAL A 157 3.26 -10.61 -4.68
CA VAL A 157 2.85 -11.60 -5.68
C VAL A 157 2.63 -10.94 -7.04
N GLU A 158 3.15 -11.55 -8.09
CA GLU A 158 2.87 -11.15 -9.47
C GLU A 158 1.71 -11.97 -10.02
N VAL A 159 0.64 -11.29 -10.43
CA VAL A 159 -0.56 -11.93 -10.95
C VAL A 159 -0.74 -11.62 -12.43
N GLN A 160 -0.82 -12.68 -13.24
CA GLN A 160 -1.23 -12.62 -14.63
C GLN A 160 -2.75 -12.77 -14.75
N PRO A 161 -3.49 -11.79 -15.29
CA PRO A 161 -4.91 -11.95 -15.60
C PRO A 161 -5.15 -13.06 -16.63
N THR A 162 -6.08 -13.96 -16.36
CA THR A 162 -6.42 -15.09 -17.25
C THR A 162 -7.86 -15.08 -17.74
N GLY A 163 -8.63 -14.06 -17.36
CA GLY A 163 -10.04 -13.88 -17.69
C GLY A 163 -10.62 -12.71 -16.91
N ALA A 164 -11.93 -12.45 -17.05
CA ALA A 164 -12.57 -11.29 -16.41
C ALA A 164 -12.55 -11.32 -14.87
N THR A 165 -12.44 -12.50 -14.26
CA THR A 165 -12.43 -12.67 -12.79
C THR A 165 -11.34 -13.61 -12.30
N THR A 166 -10.44 -14.05 -13.19
CA THR A 166 -9.41 -15.06 -12.89
C THR A 166 -8.03 -14.48 -13.15
N GLY A 167 -7.06 -15.04 -12.42
CA GLY A 167 -5.64 -14.74 -12.59
C GLY A 167 -4.80 -15.88 -12.05
N THR A 168 -3.57 -15.98 -12.53
CA THR A 168 -2.56 -16.94 -12.07
C THR A 168 -1.44 -16.18 -11.39
N VAL A 169 -1.05 -16.63 -10.19
CA VAL A 169 0.17 -16.15 -9.56
C VAL A 169 1.34 -16.80 -10.30
N VAL A 170 2.19 -15.98 -10.92
CA VAL A 170 3.31 -16.45 -11.74
C VAL A 170 4.65 -16.29 -11.03
N TRP A 171 4.70 -15.49 -9.97
CA TRP A 171 5.88 -15.26 -9.14
C TRP A 171 5.46 -14.76 -7.76
N GLU A 172 6.25 -15.11 -6.73
CA GLU A 172 6.09 -14.63 -5.36
C GLU A 172 7.45 -14.32 -4.74
N TRP A 173 7.48 -13.33 -3.85
CA TRP A 173 8.58 -13.06 -2.93
C TRP A 173 8.03 -12.92 -1.52
N HIS A 174 8.65 -13.60 -0.57
CA HIS A 174 8.21 -13.66 0.81
C HIS A 174 9.28 -13.05 1.71
N ALA A 175 8.94 -12.04 2.51
CA ALA A 175 9.88 -11.52 3.50
C ALA A 175 10.35 -12.61 4.48
N TRP A 176 9.50 -13.62 4.69
CA TRP A 176 9.78 -14.77 5.55
C TRP A 176 10.94 -15.64 5.07
N ASP A 177 11.28 -15.61 3.77
CA ASP A 177 12.40 -16.39 3.24
C ASP A 177 13.74 -15.67 3.41
N HIS A 178 13.70 -14.41 3.81
CA HIS A 178 14.84 -13.52 3.97
C HIS A 178 15.12 -13.20 5.44
N LEU A 179 14.87 -14.12 6.36
CA LEU A 179 15.02 -13.85 7.79
C LEU A 179 16.44 -14.02 8.29
N MET A 180 16.81 -13.24 9.30
CA MET A 180 17.93 -13.48 10.21
C MET A 180 17.53 -13.24 11.66
N GLN A 181 18.31 -13.77 12.60
CA GLN A 181 18.10 -13.58 14.03
C GLN A 181 19.42 -13.74 14.80
N SER A 182 19.53 -13.11 15.97
CA SER A 182 20.75 -13.16 16.80
C SER A 182 20.49 -13.63 18.23
N VAL A 183 19.35 -14.28 18.48
CA VAL A 183 18.86 -14.65 19.81
C VAL A 183 19.30 -16.05 20.20
N ASP A 184 19.14 -17.02 19.29
CA ASP A 184 19.35 -18.44 19.58
C ASP A 184 20.25 -19.09 18.52
N PRO A 185 21.52 -19.42 18.85
CA PRO A 185 22.44 -20.04 17.89
C PRO A 185 22.05 -21.46 17.47
N ALA A 186 21.10 -22.11 18.14
CA ALA A 186 20.60 -23.42 17.75
C ALA A 186 19.44 -23.35 16.74
N LYS A 187 18.91 -22.16 16.44
CA LYS A 187 17.80 -21.97 15.50
C LYS A 187 18.28 -21.50 14.12
N PRO A 188 17.47 -21.70 13.06
CA PRO A 188 17.81 -21.26 11.70
C PRO A 188 18.17 -19.77 11.62
N ASN A 189 18.93 -19.43 10.58
CA ASN A 189 19.31 -18.07 10.22
C ASN A 189 19.97 -17.27 11.37
N TYR A 190 20.67 -17.96 12.26
CA TYR A 190 21.44 -17.31 13.30
C TYR A 190 22.63 -16.54 12.71
N VAL A 191 22.70 -15.26 13.04
CA VAL A 191 23.82 -14.38 12.76
C VAL A 191 24.22 -13.72 14.08
N ALA A 192 25.51 -13.76 14.41
CA ALA A 192 26.00 -13.03 15.57
C ALA A 192 25.64 -11.55 15.43
N ALA A 193 25.14 -10.91 16.51
CA ALA A 193 24.59 -9.55 16.44
C ALA A 193 25.56 -8.53 15.80
N ALA A 194 26.87 -8.67 16.04
CA ALA A 194 27.91 -7.82 15.48
C ALA A 194 28.04 -7.92 13.94
N ASN A 195 27.62 -9.03 13.34
CA ASN A 195 27.78 -9.32 11.92
C ASN A 195 26.50 -9.06 11.11
N MET A 196 25.36 -8.75 11.76
CA MET A 196 24.08 -8.57 11.07
C MET A 196 24.10 -7.45 10.02
N ILE A 197 24.99 -6.46 10.18
CA ILE A 197 25.17 -5.37 9.22
C ILE A 197 25.74 -5.83 7.88
N ASP A 198 26.44 -6.97 7.87
CA ASP A 198 27.06 -7.56 6.67
C ASP A 198 26.07 -8.41 5.86
N HIS A 199 24.78 -8.45 6.27
CA HIS A 199 23.71 -9.22 5.64
C HIS A 199 22.55 -8.33 5.17
N PRO A 200 22.78 -7.39 4.22
CA PRO A 200 21.75 -6.48 3.72
C PRO A 200 20.59 -7.19 3.00
N GLU A 201 20.79 -8.43 2.56
CA GLU A 201 19.76 -9.29 1.97
C GLU A 201 18.81 -9.93 2.98
N SER A 202 19.09 -9.77 4.28
CA SER A 202 18.38 -10.44 5.37
C SER A 202 17.64 -9.45 6.30
N LEU A 203 16.56 -9.91 6.92
CA LEU A 203 15.63 -9.16 7.75
C LEU A 203 15.63 -9.74 9.16
N ASN A 204 16.02 -8.92 10.14
CA ASN A 204 16.03 -9.36 11.54
C ASN A 204 14.60 -9.55 12.08
N ILE A 205 14.14 -10.80 12.22
CA ILE A 205 12.79 -11.14 12.73
C ILE A 205 12.47 -10.51 14.10
N ASN A 206 13.50 -10.16 14.86
CA ASN A 206 13.38 -9.55 16.19
C ASN A 206 13.41 -8.01 16.18
N TYR A 207 13.67 -7.38 15.03
CA TYR A 207 13.62 -5.93 14.92
C TYR A 207 12.17 -5.45 14.96
N LYS A 208 11.81 -4.75 16.06
CA LYS A 208 10.44 -4.27 16.33
C LYS A 208 9.37 -5.36 16.08
N GLN A 209 9.59 -6.55 16.62
CA GLN A 209 8.70 -7.69 16.40
C GLN A 209 7.26 -7.40 16.89
N THR A 210 6.30 -7.45 15.98
CA THR A 210 4.88 -7.15 16.18
C THR A 210 4.03 -8.04 15.29
N SER A 211 2.71 -8.10 15.53
CA SER A 211 1.79 -8.85 14.65
C SER A 211 1.81 -8.32 13.21
N ASP A 212 1.93 -7.01 13.05
CA ASP A 212 2.10 -6.32 11.76
C ASP A 212 3.56 -5.88 11.67
N TRP A 213 4.40 -6.73 11.07
CA TRP A 213 5.85 -6.67 11.31
C TRP A 213 6.59 -5.74 10.36
N LEU A 214 6.36 -5.87 9.06
CA LEU A 214 7.01 -5.02 8.06
C LEU A 214 6.12 -3.86 7.66
N HIS A 215 4.80 -4.04 7.60
CA HIS A 215 3.86 -3.01 7.21
C HIS A 215 4.22 -2.38 5.85
N MET A 216 4.38 -3.24 4.83
CA MET A 216 4.59 -2.78 3.47
C MET A 216 3.41 -1.94 3.00
N ASN A 217 3.72 -0.80 2.37
CA ASN A 217 2.70 0.19 2.02
C ASN A 217 2.87 0.81 0.64
N GLY A 218 3.91 0.40 -0.09
CA GLY A 218 4.19 0.84 -1.44
C GLY A 218 4.99 -0.22 -2.19
N VAL A 219 4.65 -0.45 -3.46
CA VAL A 219 5.39 -1.35 -4.35
C VAL A 219 5.49 -0.73 -5.74
N ASP A 220 6.67 -0.81 -6.35
CA ASP A 220 6.89 -0.34 -7.71
C ASP A 220 7.85 -1.26 -8.46
N TYR A 221 7.79 -1.20 -9.79
CA TYR A 221 8.58 -2.03 -10.69
C TYR A 221 9.41 -1.19 -11.65
N ASN A 222 10.71 -1.46 -11.69
CA ASN A 222 11.62 -0.89 -12.65
C ASN A 222 11.82 -1.84 -13.83
N PRO A 223 11.19 -1.58 -15.00
CA PRO A 223 11.28 -2.47 -16.16
C PRO A 223 12.65 -2.46 -16.86
N ILE A 224 13.53 -1.49 -16.57
CA ILE A 224 14.85 -1.42 -17.20
C ILE A 224 15.83 -2.38 -16.52
N LEU A 225 15.71 -2.52 -15.19
CA LEU A 225 16.62 -3.34 -14.39
C LEU A 225 16.00 -4.65 -13.92
N ASP A 226 14.71 -4.87 -14.20
CA ASP A 226 13.93 -6.01 -13.69
C ASP A 226 13.98 -6.07 -12.15
N GLN A 227 13.61 -4.96 -11.52
CA GLN A 227 13.70 -4.78 -10.06
C GLN A 227 12.37 -4.35 -9.48
N ILE A 228 12.06 -4.89 -8.30
CA ILE A 228 10.94 -4.46 -7.48
C ILE A 228 11.48 -3.61 -6.34
N ALA A 229 10.91 -2.42 -6.16
CA ALA A 229 11.13 -1.59 -5.00
C ALA A 229 9.88 -1.63 -4.12
N TRP A 230 10.07 -1.61 -2.81
CA TRP A 230 8.97 -1.56 -1.85
C TRP A 230 9.35 -0.67 -0.66
N SER A 231 8.34 -0.18 0.04
CA SER A 231 8.50 0.65 1.24
C SER A 231 7.73 0.09 2.43
N ARG A 232 8.18 0.45 3.63
CA ARG A 232 7.50 0.21 4.90
C ARG A 232 7.36 1.47 5.74
N ILE A 233 6.34 1.53 6.60
CA ILE A 233 6.18 2.58 7.61
C ILE A 233 6.28 1.96 9.01
N ILE A 234 7.42 2.13 9.71
CA ILE A 234 7.54 1.87 11.17
C ILE A 234 8.79 2.42 11.84
#